data_AF-A0A939L3G0-F1
#
_entry.id   AF-A0A939L3G0-F1
#
_cell.length_a   1.000
_cell.length_b   1.000
_cell.length_c   1.000
_cell.angle_alpha   90.00
_cell.angle_beta   90.00
_cell.angle_gamma   90.00
#
_symmetry.space_group_name_H-M   'P 1'
#
loop_
_entity.id
_entity.type
_entity.pdbx_description
1 polymer ?
#
loop_
_entity_poly.entity_id
_entity_poly.type
_entity_poly.pdbx_seq_one_letter_code
_entity_poly.pdbx_strand_id
1 'polypeptide(L)'
;MTSAAEPAQPRPAATVPSSSYRLQLQPAFTLRDATAAVPYLAALGVSHLHLSPLLEAAPGSTHGYDTVDHTRISEQLGGESALRELAAEAHRHGLRLIADVVPNHMAVPVPERLNRPLWQVLRDGPDSPYARWFDIDWTAQPGPVDAPGRGRVLLPLLGERLGAVLDRLEVDGEVLRYERHELPLRPGTSALPLDELLARQWYRLAWWRLARTELNYRRFFTVNELIAVRVEEPEVFAETHAVL
;
A
#
# COMPACT_ATOMS: atom_id res chain seq x y z
N MET A 1 41.58 18.38 -13.19
CA MET A 1 40.56 19.45 -13.11
C MET A 1 39.35 18.87 -12.39
N THR A 2 39.34 18.99 -11.07
CA THR A 2 38.22 18.57 -10.22
C THR A 2 37.14 19.63 -10.26
N SER A 3 35.97 19.28 -10.79
CA SER A 3 34.78 20.12 -10.81
C SER A 3 34.30 20.31 -9.36
N ALA A 4 34.41 21.53 -8.83
CA ALA A 4 33.79 21.89 -7.57
C ALA A 4 32.27 21.91 -7.75
N ALA A 5 31.55 21.13 -6.94
CA ALA A 5 30.10 21.20 -6.87
C ALA A 5 29.69 22.60 -6.35
N GLU A 6 28.76 23.25 -7.03
CA GLU A 6 28.17 24.51 -6.56
C GLU A 6 27.52 24.32 -5.18
N PRO A 7 27.68 25.28 -4.25
CA PRO A 7 27.03 25.21 -2.96
C PRO A 7 25.51 25.28 -3.14
N ALA A 8 24.78 24.33 -2.55
CA ALA A 8 23.33 24.31 -2.53
C ALA A 8 22.79 25.64 -1.97
N GLN A 9 21.84 26.25 -2.69
CA GLN A 9 21.19 27.48 -2.25
C GLN A 9 20.53 27.28 -0.88
N PRO A 10 20.59 28.27 0.02
CA PRO A 10 19.96 28.18 1.34
C PRO A 10 18.45 28.00 1.17
N ARG A 11 17.90 26.91 1.73
CA ARG A 11 16.45 26.69 1.81
C ARG A 11 15.81 27.89 2.52
N PRO A 12 14.74 28.49 1.98
CA PRO A 12 14.01 29.54 2.68
C PRO A 12 13.60 29.02 4.07
N ALA A 13 13.75 29.86 5.09
CA ALA A 13 13.41 29.49 6.47
C ALA A 13 11.99 28.95 6.51
N ALA A 14 11.83 27.71 6.99
CA ALA A 14 10.52 27.09 7.11
C ALA A 14 9.66 27.94 8.06
N THR A 15 8.55 28.47 7.55
CA THR A 15 7.56 29.18 8.36
C THR A 15 6.95 28.18 9.32
N VAL A 16 7.21 28.32 10.62
CA VAL A 16 6.60 27.47 11.65
C VAL A 16 5.07 27.59 11.55
N PRO A 17 4.32 26.47 11.48
CA PRO A 17 2.87 26.53 11.49
C PRO A 17 2.34 27.22 12.74
N SER A 18 1.58 28.31 12.58
CA SER A 18 0.85 28.93 13.69
C SER A 18 -0.44 28.20 14.03
N SER A 19 -1.06 27.57 13.02
CA SER A 19 -2.31 26.81 13.12
C SER A 19 -2.46 25.92 11.89
N SER A 20 -3.13 24.78 12.05
CA SER A 20 -3.42 23.86 10.96
C SER A 20 -4.91 23.53 10.89
N TYR A 21 -5.43 23.32 9.68
CA TYR A 21 -6.79 22.86 9.44
C TYR A 21 -6.78 21.49 8.78
N ARG A 22 -7.33 20.46 9.44
CA ARG A 22 -7.36 19.10 8.91
C ARG A 22 -8.44 18.96 7.83
N LEU A 23 -8.03 18.53 6.65
CA LEU A 23 -8.90 18.18 5.53
C LEU A 23 -8.89 16.67 5.34
N GLN A 24 -10.06 16.05 5.46
CA GLN A 24 -10.27 14.63 5.18
C GLN A 24 -10.61 14.48 3.69
N LEU A 25 -9.59 14.19 2.89
CA LEU A 25 -9.73 13.97 1.46
C LEU A 25 -10.27 12.57 1.19
N GLN A 26 -11.25 12.48 0.29
CA GLN A 26 -11.92 11.25 -0.10
C GLN A 26 -12.65 11.46 -1.43
N PRO A 27 -13.20 10.43 -2.10
CA PRO A 27 -13.91 10.61 -3.37
C PRO A 27 -15.05 11.64 -3.33
N ALA A 28 -15.67 11.86 -2.16
CA ALA A 28 -16.73 12.86 -1.96
C ALA A 28 -16.20 14.27 -1.60
N PHE A 29 -14.90 14.43 -1.37
CA PHE A 29 -14.22 15.71 -1.10
C PHE A 29 -12.75 15.62 -1.55
N THR A 30 -12.53 15.94 -2.83
CA THR A 30 -11.26 15.76 -3.54
C THR A 30 -10.30 16.93 -3.32
N LEU A 31 -9.10 16.85 -3.94
CA LEU A 31 -8.14 17.97 -3.92
C LEU A 31 -8.69 19.23 -4.61
N ARG A 32 -9.59 19.09 -5.59
CA ARG A 32 -10.24 20.23 -6.24
C ARG A 32 -11.29 20.88 -5.34
N ASP A 33 -12.02 20.08 -4.56
CA ASP A 33 -12.96 20.60 -3.56
C ASP A 33 -12.19 21.34 -2.44
N ALA A 34 -11.06 20.78 -2.01
CA ALA A 34 -10.14 21.47 -1.09
C ALA A 34 -9.60 22.78 -1.69
N THR A 35 -9.30 22.80 -2.98
CA THR A 35 -8.84 24.02 -3.69
C THR A 35 -9.91 25.11 -3.65
N ALA A 36 -11.18 24.76 -3.92
CA ALA A 36 -12.30 25.69 -3.85
C ALA A 36 -12.54 26.24 -2.42
N ALA A 37 -12.16 25.51 -1.38
CA ALA A 37 -12.28 25.93 0.01
C ALA A 37 -11.17 26.88 0.49
N VAL A 38 -10.06 27.02 -0.25
CA VAL A 38 -8.89 27.80 0.18
C VAL A 38 -9.23 29.25 0.56
N PRO A 39 -10.01 30.03 -0.22
CA PRO A 39 -10.30 31.41 0.16
C PRO A 39 -11.02 31.53 1.51
N TYR A 40 -11.93 30.60 1.81
CA TYR A 40 -12.61 30.54 3.10
C TYR A 40 -11.65 30.21 4.24
N LEU A 41 -10.79 29.20 4.05
CA LEU A 41 -9.82 28.77 5.07
C LEU A 41 -8.79 29.87 5.34
N ALA A 42 -8.36 30.60 4.32
CA ALA A 42 -7.50 31.77 4.48
C ALA A 42 -8.20 32.88 5.28
N ALA A 43 -9.47 33.17 4.99
CA ALA A 43 -10.25 34.16 5.74
C ALA A 43 -10.50 33.74 7.20
N LEU A 44 -10.59 32.44 7.47
CA LEU A 44 -10.66 31.87 8.83
C LEU A 44 -9.37 32.13 9.63
N GLY A 45 -8.25 32.40 8.97
CA GLY A 45 -6.97 32.75 9.60
C GLY A 45 -6.06 31.56 9.90
N VAL A 46 -6.25 30.41 9.24
CA VAL A 46 -5.29 29.30 9.36
C VAL A 46 -4.00 29.57 8.58
N SER A 47 -2.88 28.98 8.97
CA SER A 47 -1.63 29.11 8.18
C SER A 47 -1.32 27.89 7.33
N HIS A 48 -1.78 26.70 7.73
CA HIS A 48 -1.50 25.45 7.02
C HIS A 48 -2.77 24.62 6.79
N LEU A 49 -2.88 24.04 5.60
CA LEU A 49 -3.81 22.94 5.33
C LEU A 49 -3.12 21.63 5.69
N HIS A 50 -3.71 20.89 6.61
CA HIS A 50 -3.24 19.56 6.99
C HIS A 50 -4.05 18.53 6.22
N LEU A 51 -3.45 17.93 5.20
CA LEU A 51 -4.10 17.01 4.28
C LEU A 51 -3.99 15.59 4.82
N SER A 52 -5.06 14.80 4.72
CA SER A 52 -5.01 13.34 4.88
C SER A 52 -4.09 12.70 3.83
N PRO A 53 -3.72 11.41 3.99
CA PRO A 53 -2.80 10.74 3.07
C PRO A 53 -3.18 10.88 1.59
N LEU A 54 -2.16 11.11 0.76
CA LEU A 54 -2.33 11.51 -0.64
C LEU A 54 -1.96 10.42 -1.65
N LEU A 55 -1.19 9.42 -1.24
CA LEU A 55 -0.77 8.31 -2.11
C LEU A 55 -1.98 7.46 -2.51
N GLU A 56 -1.86 6.73 -3.62
CA GLU A 56 -2.95 5.88 -4.11
C GLU A 56 -3.31 4.80 -3.06
N ALA A 57 -4.55 4.88 -2.59
CA ALA A 57 -5.15 3.98 -1.64
C ALA A 57 -6.14 3.02 -2.33
N ALA A 58 -6.66 2.04 -1.59
CA ALA A 58 -7.64 1.12 -2.16
C ALA A 58 -8.86 1.87 -2.76
N PRO A 59 -9.46 1.36 -3.85
CA PRO A 59 -10.64 1.96 -4.46
C PRO A 59 -11.78 2.18 -3.46
N GLY A 60 -12.30 3.39 -3.42
CA GLY A 60 -13.36 3.80 -2.50
C GLY A 60 -12.88 4.13 -1.09
N SER A 61 -11.57 4.13 -0.81
CA SER A 61 -11.04 4.54 0.50
C SER A 61 -11.50 5.95 0.87
N THR A 62 -12.04 6.09 2.08
CA THR A 62 -12.51 7.36 2.63
C THR A 62 -11.49 8.02 3.57
N HIS A 63 -10.28 7.45 3.67
CA HIS A 63 -9.28 7.89 4.64
C HIS A 63 -7.83 7.85 4.13
N GLY A 64 -7.50 7.01 3.15
CA GLY A 64 -6.18 6.98 2.50
C GLY A 64 -5.05 6.25 3.28
N TYR A 65 -5.36 5.56 4.38
CA TYR A 65 -4.36 4.85 5.21
C TYR A 65 -4.03 3.44 4.68
N ASP A 66 -4.79 3.00 3.68
CA ASP A 66 -4.73 1.71 3.02
C ASP A 66 -4.04 1.84 1.65
N THR A 67 -2.82 2.39 1.66
CA THR A 67 -1.98 2.62 0.47
C THR A 67 -1.76 1.33 -0.31
N VAL A 68 -2.02 1.36 -1.62
CA VAL A 68 -1.75 0.25 -2.55
C VAL A 68 -0.58 0.55 -3.49
N ASP A 69 -0.23 1.83 -3.69
CA ASP A 69 0.82 2.25 -4.61
C ASP A 69 1.50 3.54 -4.14
N HIS A 70 2.78 3.44 -3.78
CA HIS A 70 3.61 4.57 -3.33
C HIS A 70 4.12 5.45 -4.48
N THR A 71 3.91 5.06 -5.74
CA THR A 71 4.53 5.72 -6.91
C THR A 71 3.69 6.83 -7.52
N ARG A 72 2.50 7.11 -6.95
CA ARG A 72 1.61 8.16 -7.45
C ARG A 72 0.66 8.71 -6.38
N ILE A 73 0.23 9.94 -6.62
CA ILE A 73 -0.89 10.57 -5.91
C ILE A 73 -2.20 9.90 -6.36
N SER A 74 -3.13 9.71 -5.43
CA SER A 74 -4.41 9.04 -5.68
C SER A 74 -5.19 9.68 -6.81
N GLU A 75 -5.49 8.89 -7.85
CA GLU A 75 -6.31 9.32 -8.98
C GLU A 75 -7.75 9.65 -8.54
N GLN A 76 -8.23 8.97 -7.49
CA GLN A 76 -9.55 9.22 -6.91
C GLN A 76 -9.65 10.59 -6.23
N LEU A 77 -8.51 11.19 -5.88
CA LEU A 77 -8.44 12.55 -5.34
C LEU A 77 -8.17 13.61 -6.42
N GLY A 78 -8.00 13.20 -7.68
CA GLY A 78 -7.67 14.07 -8.82
C GLY A 78 -6.21 14.03 -9.27
N GLY A 79 -5.39 13.16 -8.65
CA GLY A 79 -4.00 12.93 -9.03
C GLY A 79 -3.06 14.10 -8.74
N GLU A 80 -1.82 13.99 -9.23
CA GLU A 80 -0.75 14.95 -8.97
C GLU A 80 -1.09 16.36 -9.48
N SER A 81 -1.82 16.46 -10.61
CA SER A 81 -2.25 17.75 -11.16
C SER A 81 -3.12 18.55 -10.19
N ALA A 82 -4.11 17.90 -9.56
CA ALA A 82 -4.98 18.55 -8.58
C ALA A 82 -4.24 18.93 -7.29
N LEU A 83 -3.22 18.16 -6.88
CA LEU A 83 -2.37 18.54 -5.75
C LEU A 83 -1.57 19.82 -6.05
N ARG A 84 -1.05 19.94 -7.28
CA ARG A 84 -0.33 21.13 -7.74
C ARG A 84 -1.24 22.36 -7.82
N GLU A 85 -2.49 22.17 -8.27
CA GLU A 85 -3.52 23.23 -8.27
C GLU A 85 -3.82 23.71 -6.84
N LEU A 86 -4.06 22.78 -5.91
CA LEU A 86 -4.29 23.09 -4.49
C LEU A 86 -3.10 23.84 -3.87
N ALA A 87 -1.87 23.37 -4.14
CA ALA A 87 -0.66 24.01 -3.63
C ALA A 87 -0.49 25.43 -4.18
N ALA A 88 -0.74 25.63 -5.47
CA ALA A 88 -0.69 26.96 -6.08
C ALA A 88 -1.74 27.90 -5.45
N GLU A 89 -2.96 27.42 -5.26
CA GLU A 89 -4.04 28.19 -4.63
C GLU A 89 -3.73 28.56 -3.18
N ALA A 90 -3.31 27.58 -2.39
CA ALA A 90 -2.89 27.78 -1.01
C ALA A 90 -1.80 28.86 -0.93
N HIS A 91 -0.75 28.75 -1.77
CA HIS A 91 0.33 29.72 -1.80
C HIS A 91 -0.11 31.13 -2.20
N ARG A 92 -1.06 31.28 -3.13
CA ARG A 92 -1.63 32.60 -3.48
C ARG A 92 -2.32 33.28 -2.31
N HIS A 93 -2.87 32.49 -1.39
CA HIS A 93 -3.52 32.94 -0.17
C HIS A 93 -2.60 32.94 1.07
N GLY A 94 -1.29 32.73 0.89
CA GLY A 94 -0.32 32.69 1.99
C GLY A 94 -0.40 31.45 2.87
N LEU A 95 -1.17 30.44 2.48
CA LEU A 95 -1.27 29.15 3.15
C LEU A 95 -0.16 28.20 2.68
N ARG A 96 0.21 27.24 3.54
CA ARG A 96 1.12 26.13 3.23
C ARG A 96 0.43 24.79 3.43
N LEU A 97 1.06 23.70 2.99
CA LEU A 97 0.52 22.35 3.12
C LEU A 97 1.34 21.52 4.11
N ILE A 98 0.65 20.68 4.87
CA ILE A 98 1.21 19.58 5.66
C ILE A 98 0.56 18.31 5.13
N ALA A 99 1.35 17.36 4.64
CA ALA A 99 0.86 16.08 4.16
C ALA A 99 1.01 15.02 5.25
N ASP A 100 -0.06 14.27 5.51
CA ASP A 100 -0.02 13.05 6.30
C ASP A 100 0.61 11.90 5.48
N VAL A 101 1.45 11.09 6.11
CA VAL A 101 2.25 10.05 5.46
C VAL A 101 2.13 8.74 6.23
N VAL A 102 2.08 7.61 5.51
CA VAL A 102 1.80 6.29 6.08
C VAL A 102 2.96 5.33 5.77
N PRO A 103 4.10 5.43 6.49
CA PRO A 103 5.30 4.66 6.16
C PRO A 103 5.27 3.22 6.68
N ASN A 104 4.43 2.92 7.68
CA ASN A 104 4.51 1.64 8.40
C ASN A 104 3.90 0.47 7.63
N HIS A 105 2.92 0.69 6.76
CA HIS A 105 2.13 -0.40 6.18
C HIS A 105 1.54 -0.05 4.81
N MET A 106 1.19 -1.10 4.07
CA MET A 106 0.39 -1.06 2.85
C MET A 106 -0.85 -1.94 3.00
N ALA A 107 -1.84 -1.73 2.15
CA ALA A 107 -3.02 -2.58 2.09
C ALA A 107 -2.71 -3.97 1.53
N VAL A 108 -3.47 -4.97 1.98
CA VAL A 108 -3.73 -6.24 1.28
C VAL A 108 -5.12 -6.09 0.65
N PRO A 109 -5.22 -5.48 -0.54
CA PRO A 109 -6.49 -5.05 -1.11
C PRO A 109 -7.26 -6.21 -1.73
N VAL A 110 -8.52 -5.95 -2.08
CA VAL A 110 -9.34 -6.84 -2.92
C VAL A 110 -9.75 -6.06 -4.18
N PRO A 111 -9.30 -6.46 -5.39
CA PRO A 111 -8.39 -7.57 -5.68
C PRO A 111 -6.93 -7.26 -5.30
N GLU A 112 -6.15 -8.29 -4.93
CA GLU A 112 -4.80 -8.17 -4.37
C GLU A 112 -3.79 -7.57 -5.35
N ARG A 113 -4.04 -7.71 -6.66
CA ARG A 113 -3.20 -7.14 -7.74
C ARG A 113 -3.01 -5.63 -7.66
N LEU A 114 -3.87 -4.93 -6.93
CA LEU A 114 -3.75 -3.49 -6.73
C LEU A 114 -2.50 -3.13 -5.92
N ASN A 115 -2.03 -4.01 -5.02
CA ASN A 115 -0.73 -3.89 -4.38
C ASN A 115 0.31 -4.67 -5.21
N ARG A 116 0.92 -4.00 -6.20
CA ARG A 116 1.88 -4.62 -7.13
C ARG A 116 3.13 -5.21 -6.43
N PRO A 117 3.75 -4.55 -5.44
CA PRO A 117 4.84 -5.17 -4.66
C PRO A 117 4.42 -6.47 -3.99
N LEU A 118 3.29 -6.49 -3.27
CA LEU A 118 2.79 -7.68 -2.59
C LEU A 118 2.42 -8.78 -3.59
N TRP A 119 1.76 -8.44 -4.70
CA TRP A 119 1.47 -9.38 -5.78
C TRP A 119 2.73 -10.12 -6.27
N GLN A 120 3.85 -9.41 -6.48
CA GLN A 120 5.10 -10.07 -6.87
C GLN A 120 5.67 -10.97 -5.78
N VAL A 121 5.55 -10.59 -4.50
CA VAL A 121 5.92 -11.48 -3.38
C VAL A 121 5.07 -12.75 -3.36
N LEU A 122 3.76 -12.65 -3.60
CA LEU A 122 2.89 -13.82 -3.66
C LEU A 122 3.19 -14.72 -4.88
N ARG A 123 3.65 -14.15 -5.99
CA ARG A 123 4.02 -14.88 -7.22
C ARG A 123 5.39 -15.54 -7.15
N ASP A 124 6.39 -14.82 -6.64
CA ASP A 124 7.81 -15.17 -6.74
C ASP A 124 8.42 -15.58 -5.39
N GLY A 125 7.69 -15.39 -4.29
CA GLY A 125 8.09 -15.82 -2.95
C GLY A 125 9.27 -15.03 -2.40
N PRO A 126 10.16 -15.68 -1.61
CA PRO A 126 11.32 -15.04 -1.00
C PRO A 126 12.33 -14.45 -2.01
N ASP A 127 12.29 -14.88 -3.28
CA ASP A 127 13.16 -14.34 -4.34
C ASP A 127 12.61 -13.08 -4.99
N SER A 128 11.39 -12.68 -4.65
CA SER A 128 10.82 -11.42 -5.16
C SER A 128 11.73 -10.25 -4.79
N PRO A 129 11.99 -9.30 -5.71
CA PRO A 129 12.70 -8.07 -5.36
C PRO A 129 11.95 -7.27 -4.28
N TYR A 130 10.64 -7.51 -4.11
CA TYR A 130 9.82 -6.88 -3.08
C TYR A 130 9.70 -7.70 -1.79
N ALA A 131 10.33 -8.87 -1.68
CA ALA A 131 10.26 -9.67 -0.44
C ALA A 131 10.82 -8.89 0.76
N ARG A 132 11.85 -8.05 0.54
CA ARG A 132 12.44 -7.18 1.57
C ARG A 132 11.53 -6.04 2.01
N TRP A 133 10.54 -5.66 1.21
CA TRP A 133 9.64 -4.56 1.55
C TRP A 133 8.77 -4.90 2.75
N PHE A 134 8.38 -6.17 2.91
CA PHE A 134 7.41 -6.58 3.91
C PHE A 134 8.05 -7.32 5.07
N ASP A 135 7.49 -7.13 6.25
CA ASP A 135 7.95 -7.81 7.46
C ASP A 135 7.28 -9.17 7.59
N ILE A 136 7.83 -10.16 6.88
CA ILE A 136 7.35 -11.54 6.79
C ILE A 136 8.34 -12.47 7.49
N ASP A 137 7.86 -13.26 8.46
CA ASP A 137 8.58 -14.39 9.02
C ASP A 137 8.46 -15.61 8.10
N TRP A 138 9.48 -15.77 7.26
CA TRP A 138 9.60 -16.90 6.32
C TRP A 138 9.95 -18.23 7.00
N THR A 139 10.14 -18.26 8.32
CA THR A 139 10.42 -19.51 9.08
C THR A 139 9.17 -20.05 9.78
N ALA A 140 8.16 -19.20 10.02
CA ALA A 140 6.93 -19.57 10.72
C ALA A 140 5.97 -20.45 9.92
N GLN A 141 6.12 -20.52 8.60
CA GLN A 141 5.27 -21.35 7.72
C GLN A 141 6.17 -22.23 6.84
N PRO A 142 5.93 -23.56 6.76
CA PRO A 142 6.67 -24.41 5.84
C PRO A 142 6.40 -24.00 4.40
N GLY A 143 7.39 -24.17 3.55
CA GLY A 143 7.33 -23.79 2.15
C GLY A 143 6.38 -24.62 1.28
N PRO A 144 6.31 -24.30 -0.02
CA PRO A 144 5.75 -25.18 -1.05
C PRO A 144 6.24 -26.63 -0.92
N VAL A 145 5.44 -27.60 -1.35
CA VAL A 145 5.80 -29.03 -1.26
C VAL A 145 7.11 -29.38 -1.98
N ASP A 146 7.44 -28.65 -3.04
CA ASP A 146 8.68 -28.78 -3.83
C ASP A 146 9.83 -27.88 -3.31
N ALA A 147 9.58 -27.06 -2.28
CA ALA A 147 10.57 -26.19 -1.64
C ALA A 147 10.29 -26.01 -0.13
N PRO A 148 10.21 -27.09 0.68
CA PRO A 148 9.68 -27.03 2.05
C PRO A 148 10.49 -26.15 3.01
N GLY A 149 11.80 -25.96 2.76
CA GLY A 149 12.68 -25.08 3.53
C GLY A 149 12.57 -23.60 3.19
N ARG A 150 11.71 -23.23 2.23
CA ARG A 150 11.52 -21.85 1.78
C ARG A 150 10.10 -21.42 2.11
N GLY A 151 9.91 -20.71 3.22
CA GLY A 151 8.55 -20.43 3.72
C GLY A 151 7.64 -19.70 2.75
N ARG A 152 6.37 -19.62 3.14
CA ARG A 152 5.28 -19.03 2.36
C ARG A 152 4.46 -18.06 3.19
N VAL A 153 3.71 -17.17 2.55
CA VAL A 153 2.85 -16.20 3.23
C VAL A 153 1.51 -16.84 3.63
N LEU A 154 1.07 -16.68 4.87
CA LEU A 154 -0.28 -17.06 5.25
C LEU A 154 -1.27 -15.97 4.84
N LEU A 155 -2.29 -16.30 4.05
CA LEU A 155 -3.34 -15.37 3.65
C LEU A 155 -4.70 -15.74 4.30
N PRO A 156 -5.08 -15.10 5.42
CA PRO A 156 -6.30 -15.40 6.15
C PRO A 156 -7.54 -14.73 5.53
N LEU A 157 -7.82 -15.02 4.26
CA LEU A 157 -8.89 -14.38 3.48
C LEU A 157 -10.15 -15.24 3.31
N LEU A 158 -10.10 -16.54 3.63
CA LEU A 158 -11.24 -17.43 3.40
C LEU A 158 -12.30 -17.26 4.49
N GLY A 159 -13.58 -17.27 4.09
CA GLY A 159 -14.72 -17.28 5.02
C GLY A 159 -14.84 -18.56 5.85
N GLU A 160 -14.35 -19.67 5.30
CA GLU A 160 -14.37 -21.02 5.87
C GLU A 160 -13.01 -21.72 5.72
N ARG A 161 -12.90 -22.98 6.16
CA ARG A 161 -11.68 -23.78 5.92
C ARG A 161 -11.53 -24.10 4.44
N LEU A 162 -10.28 -24.16 3.95
CA LEU A 162 -9.95 -24.40 2.54
C LEU A 162 -10.77 -25.55 1.91
N GLY A 163 -10.86 -26.70 2.58
CA GLY A 163 -11.60 -27.87 2.07
C GLY A 163 -13.09 -27.63 1.82
N ALA A 164 -13.71 -26.64 2.46
CA ALA A 164 -15.13 -26.29 2.28
C ALA A 164 -15.37 -25.29 1.14
N VAL A 165 -14.30 -24.73 0.55
CA VAL A 165 -14.40 -23.70 -0.50
C VAL A 165 -13.60 -24.07 -1.76
N LEU A 166 -13.09 -25.30 -1.86
CA LEU A 166 -12.29 -25.74 -3.01
C LEU A 166 -13.07 -25.64 -4.34
N ASP A 167 -14.37 -25.90 -4.31
CA ASP A 167 -15.29 -25.82 -5.44
C ASP A 167 -15.58 -24.38 -5.89
N ARG A 168 -15.24 -23.39 -5.07
CA ARG A 168 -15.37 -21.94 -5.35
C ARG A 168 -14.07 -21.31 -5.83
N LEU A 169 -12.99 -22.09 -5.94
CA LEU A 169 -11.72 -21.65 -6.48
C LEU A 169 -11.68 -21.88 -7.99
N GLU A 170 -11.35 -20.84 -8.73
CA GLU A 170 -11.26 -20.89 -10.19
C GLU A 170 -9.88 -20.45 -10.67
N VAL A 171 -9.33 -21.15 -11.66
CA VAL A 171 -8.07 -20.77 -12.30
C VAL A 171 -8.39 -20.10 -13.63
N ASP A 172 -7.91 -18.87 -13.80
CA ASP A 172 -8.04 -18.05 -15.01
C ASP A 172 -6.63 -17.64 -15.47
N GLY A 173 -6.06 -18.43 -16.39
CA GLY A 173 -4.67 -18.28 -16.82
C GLY A 173 -3.69 -18.45 -15.66
N GLU A 174 -2.97 -17.37 -15.32
CA GLU A 174 -1.98 -17.34 -14.24
C GLU A 174 -2.55 -16.73 -12.94
N VAL A 175 -3.87 -16.70 -12.78
CA VAL A 175 -4.56 -16.12 -11.63
C VAL A 175 -5.50 -17.13 -11.00
N LEU A 176 -5.41 -17.28 -9.68
CA LEU A 176 -6.40 -17.96 -8.85
C LEU A 176 -7.46 -16.96 -8.38
N ARG A 177 -8.72 -17.23 -8.66
CA ARG A 177 -9.88 -16.44 -8.24
C ARG A 177 -10.62 -17.12 -7.10
N TYR A 178 -11.03 -16.33 -6.12
CA TYR A 178 -11.95 -16.72 -5.06
C TYR A 178 -12.87 -15.55 -4.76
N GLU A 179 -14.15 -15.62 -5.16
CA GLU A 179 -15.06 -14.48 -5.05
C GLU A 179 -14.47 -13.23 -5.74
N ARG A 180 -14.17 -12.18 -4.97
CA ARG A 180 -13.54 -10.94 -5.45
C ARG A 180 -12.01 -10.95 -5.34
N HIS A 181 -11.43 -11.97 -4.73
CA HIS A 181 -9.99 -12.12 -4.56
C HIS A 181 -9.35 -12.60 -5.85
N GLU A 182 -8.18 -12.06 -6.16
CA GLU A 182 -7.34 -12.45 -7.29
C GLU A 182 -5.93 -12.65 -6.77
N LEU A 183 -5.36 -13.83 -6.97
CA LEU A 183 -4.03 -14.17 -6.48
C LEU A 183 -3.17 -14.67 -7.63
N PRO A 184 -1.88 -14.30 -7.70
CA PRO A 184 -1.01 -14.81 -8.73
C PRO A 184 -0.75 -16.30 -8.53
N LEU A 185 -0.61 -17.03 -9.62
CA LEU A 185 -0.03 -18.36 -9.58
C LEU A 185 1.48 -18.28 -9.69
N ARG A 186 2.18 -19.11 -8.93
CA ARG A 186 3.62 -19.34 -9.09
C ARG A 186 3.87 -19.83 -10.52
N PRO A 187 4.86 -19.29 -11.25
CA PRO A 187 5.12 -19.70 -12.63
C PRO A 187 5.27 -21.21 -12.79
N GLY A 188 4.58 -21.77 -13.79
CA GLY A 188 4.59 -23.21 -14.07
C GLY A 188 3.62 -24.05 -13.22
N THR A 189 2.73 -23.43 -12.45
CA THR A 189 1.72 -24.15 -11.64
C THR A 189 0.30 -24.12 -12.21
N SER A 190 0.02 -23.29 -13.22
CA SER A 190 -1.33 -23.05 -13.75
C SER A 190 -2.02 -24.26 -14.39
N ALA A 191 -1.25 -25.21 -14.91
CA ALA A 191 -1.78 -26.44 -15.52
C ALA A 191 -1.91 -27.62 -14.55
N LEU A 192 -1.55 -27.45 -13.27
CA LEU A 192 -1.59 -28.53 -12.28
C LEU A 192 -3.01 -28.75 -11.75
N PRO A 193 -3.35 -29.96 -11.28
CA PRO A 193 -4.54 -30.19 -10.47
C PRO A 193 -4.60 -29.21 -9.28
N LEU A 194 -5.81 -28.76 -8.91
CA LEU A 194 -5.99 -27.66 -7.94
C LEU A 194 -5.28 -27.92 -6.59
N ASP A 195 -5.31 -29.15 -6.08
CA ASP A 195 -4.63 -29.53 -4.83
C ASP A 195 -3.11 -29.41 -4.94
N GLU A 196 -2.53 -29.89 -6.04
CA GLU A 196 -1.09 -29.78 -6.32
C GLU A 196 -0.68 -28.32 -6.60
N LEU A 197 -1.53 -27.58 -7.32
CA LEU A 197 -1.36 -26.15 -7.58
C LEU A 197 -1.29 -25.39 -6.27
N LEU A 198 -2.27 -25.56 -5.37
CA LEU A 198 -2.31 -24.86 -4.07
C LEU A 198 -1.13 -25.24 -3.19
N ALA A 199 -0.68 -26.50 -3.22
CA ALA A 199 0.47 -26.97 -2.44
C ALA A 199 1.82 -26.39 -2.91
N ARG A 200 1.89 -25.82 -4.12
CA ARG A 200 3.11 -25.25 -4.71
C ARG A 200 3.21 -23.73 -4.65
N GLN A 201 2.19 -23.04 -4.15
CA GLN A 201 2.17 -21.58 -4.08
C GLN A 201 3.07 -21.04 -2.96
N TRP A 202 3.61 -19.83 -3.16
CA TRP A 202 4.32 -19.07 -2.14
C TRP A 202 3.40 -18.41 -1.10
N TYR A 203 2.12 -18.78 -1.12
CA TYR A 203 1.14 -18.43 -0.12
C TYR A 203 0.27 -19.63 0.24
N ARG A 204 -0.35 -19.57 1.42
CA ARG A 204 -1.35 -20.52 1.88
C ARG A 204 -2.64 -19.79 2.21
N LEU A 205 -3.72 -20.15 1.51
CA LEU A 205 -5.05 -19.67 1.84
C LEU A 205 -5.52 -20.28 3.16
N ALA A 206 -6.03 -19.45 4.04
CA ALA A 206 -6.45 -19.84 5.36
C ALA A 206 -7.79 -19.21 5.72
N TRP A 207 -8.52 -19.91 6.57
CA TRP A 207 -9.70 -19.38 7.23
C TRP A 207 -9.31 -18.14 8.04
N TRP A 208 -10.05 -17.04 7.92
CA TRP A 208 -9.71 -15.75 8.52
C TRP A 208 -9.42 -15.81 10.04
N ARG A 209 -10.05 -16.76 10.76
CA ARG A 209 -9.83 -16.94 12.20
C ARG A 209 -8.44 -17.44 12.57
N LEU A 210 -7.73 -18.10 11.65
CA LEU A 210 -6.36 -18.58 11.88
C LEU A 210 -5.32 -17.44 11.95
N ALA A 211 -5.68 -16.21 11.51
CA ALA A 211 -4.83 -15.03 11.65
C ALA A 211 -4.41 -14.71 13.09
N ARG A 212 -5.15 -15.22 14.09
CA ARG A 212 -4.86 -14.98 15.51
C ARG A 212 -3.70 -15.83 16.03
N THR A 213 -3.37 -16.93 15.36
CA THR A 213 -2.44 -17.95 15.86
C THR A 213 -1.35 -18.32 14.87
N GLU A 214 -1.58 -18.14 13.57
CA GLU A 214 -0.69 -18.68 12.54
C GLU A 214 -0.13 -17.62 11.58
N LEU A 215 -0.53 -16.35 11.72
CA LEU A 215 -0.07 -15.30 10.82
C LEU A 215 1.43 -15.07 10.93
N ASN A 216 2.10 -14.95 9.78
CA ASN A 216 3.55 -14.83 9.69
C ASN A 216 4.02 -13.51 9.05
N TYR A 217 3.24 -12.46 9.16
CA TYR A 217 3.70 -11.11 8.81
C TYR A 217 3.22 -10.10 9.85
N ARG A 218 4.01 -9.06 10.08
CA ARG A 218 3.61 -7.97 10.97
C ARG A 218 2.50 -7.17 10.31
N ARG A 219 1.47 -6.85 11.10
CA ARG A 219 0.30 -6.05 10.68
C ARG A 219 0.28 -4.70 11.39
N PHE A 220 -0.57 -3.80 10.90
CA PHE A 220 -1.03 -2.67 11.70
C PHE A 220 -2.09 -3.15 12.71
N PHE A 221 -1.74 -3.14 14.00
CA PHE A 221 -2.56 -3.73 15.06
C PHE A 221 -3.03 -5.15 14.72
N THR A 222 -4.35 -5.39 14.70
CA THR A 222 -4.97 -6.68 14.39
C THR A 222 -5.69 -6.69 13.03
N VAL A 223 -5.45 -5.69 12.18
CA VAL A 223 -6.09 -5.53 10.86
C VAL A 223 -5.36 -6.40 9.83
N ASN A 224 -6.02 -7.45 9.34
CA ASN A 224 -5.43 -8.41 8.39
C ASN A 224 -5.05 -7.77 7.06
N GLU A 225 -5.83 -6.77 6.68
CA GLU A 225 -5.79 -6.06 5.42
C GLU A 225 -4.68 -5.00 5.37
N LEU A 226 -3.83 -4.90 6.41
CA LEU A 226 -2.70 -3.96 6.46
C LEU A 226 -1.40 -4.71 6.81
N ILE A 227 -0.56 -4.94 5.80
CA ILE A 227 0.76 -5.58 5.93
C ILE A 227 1.84 -4.54 6.17
N ALA A 228 2.71 -4.78 7.15
CA ALA A 228 3.75 -3.84 7.49
C ALA A 228 4.90 -3.79 6.48
N VAL A 229 5.42 -2.59 6.29
CA VAL A 229 6.58 -2.27 5.45
C VAL A 229 7.81 -2.09 6.34
N ARG A 230 8.96 -2.56 5.87
CA ARG A 230 10.27 -2.47 6.51
C ARG A 230 10.98 -1.18 6.12
N VAL A 231 10.39 -0.05 6.51
CA VAL A 231 10.88 1.30 6.15
C VAL A 231 12.24 1.63 6.79
N GLU A 232 12.70 0.83 7.76
CA GLU A 232 14.06 0.89 8.30
C GLU A 232 15.15 0.52 7.28
N GLU A 233 14.80 -0.21 6.22
CA GLU A 233 15.71 -0.54 5.12
C GLU A 233 15.84 0.67 4.17
N PRO A 234 17.05 1.22 3.94
CA PRO A 234 17.22 2.46 3.18
C PRO A 234 16.65 2.45 1.75
N GLU A 235 16.74 1.31 1.07
CA GLU A 235 16.18 1.14 -0.28
C GLU A 235 14.65 1.14 -0.24
N VAL A 236 14.03 0.49 0.75
CA VAL A 236 12.57 0.48 0.93
C VAL A 236 12.08 1.88 1.27
N PHE A 237 12.78 2.62 2.15
CA PHE A 237 12.49 4.03 2.41
C PHE A 237 12.53 4.86 1.12
N ALA A 238 13.63 4.78 0.36
CA ALA A 238 13.80 5.54 -0.87
C ALA A 238 12.71 5.25 -1.91
N GLU A 239 12.36 3.97 -2.09
CA GLU A 239 11.33 3.55 -3.06
C GLU A 239 9.92 3.96 -2.63
N THR A 240 9.58 3.86 -1.34
CA THR A 240 8.23 4.19 -0.81
C THR A 240 7.99 5.68 -0.59
N HIS A 241 9.06 6.49 -0.55
CA HIS A 241 9.01 7.94 -0.37
C HIS A 241 9.36 8.72 -1.64
N ALA A 242 9.60 8.07 -2.78
CA ALA A 242 10.05 8.75 -4.00
C ALA A 242 9.10 9.86 -4.51
N VAL A 243 7.81 9.76 -4.20
CA VAL A 243 6.78 10.77 -4.55
C VAL A 243 6.61 11.84 -3.48
N LEU A 244 6.89 11.52 -2.21
CA LEU A 244 6.66 12.39 -1.05
C LEU A 244 7.77 13.45 -0.93
#